data_AF-A0A1W2D5D7-F1
#
_entry.id   AF-A0A1W2D5D7-F1
#
_cell.length_a   1.000
_cell.length_b   1.000
_cell.length_c   1.000
_cell.angle_alpha   90.00
_cell.angle_beta   90.00
_cell.angle_gamma   90.00
#
_symmetry.space_group_name_H-M   'P 1'
#
loop_
_entity.id
_entity.type
_entity.pdbx_description
1 polymer ?
#
loop_
_entity_poly.entity_id
_entity_poly.type
_entity_poly.pdbx_seq_one_letter_code
_entity_poly.pdbx_strand_id
1 'polypeptide(L)'
;MFRSIVLASQIIVLLNVALPAVGQGTEPAATENVNQLSQKASAFRKIIATLESESAGIEAALEEKKAVLSDLESQIETSRAQVGEVQETLVAAQSEVDVLTTSLAEKQSELVELEADAQARAGAAAEQLQAMQADIAKAEETKAALEARNAELTAQADALDGEIATATSNLETEKANALAAQERAATLQEQQKTAEAELAKASAQADKLADNIQMAEAQLSDLQAEIDAAESTKATALQELQDAQTARENALVEVETVQADAETARTETATAIAERDERRKELEAVNAQLAEVQNDVAKAEERAGQLAQEIKTAEAASQQSKDQLDATAQERYAQLEAEAEDRAALIEDAAQERMAQVEADAQAREAEVQAKIAELEEKAQANRLRLEAEVQDLAAQVDTAEQRLAQVQEETQARTAQMETSAQERIAQMEADAQERAAQLEAEAQTRLAEIEQTVSTRQAELDAEARQAEDALSYLNAEVASGEERLAALQSELVEARDMLAAQRAALESAEEAPASTPAAAQPMAAPRGDPRPFGLVASTVSNAPGLEAASQQQTQQLSTLLSEGACAHEALASVFGTVNRQTLLFLLQDLGRC
;
A
#
# COMPACT_ATOMS: atom_id res chain seq x y z
N MET A 1 -69.72 -30.30 -58.44
CA MET A 1 -70.24 -30.86 -59.71
C MET A 1 -71.76 -30.97 -59.58
N PHE A 2 -72.53 -30.29 -60.43
CA PHE A 2 -73.99 -30.25 -60.32
C PHE A 2 -74.67 -30.54 -61.67
N ARG A 3 -75.93 -31.01 -61.60
CA ARG A 3 -76.93 -31.13 -62.69
C ARG A 3 -76.58 -32.03 -63.89
N SER A 4 -77.35 -33.11 -64.03
CA SER A 4 -78.16 -33.34 -65.24
C SER A 4 -79.21 -34.44 -65.01
N ILE A 5 -80.39 -34.06 -64.52
CA ILE A 5 -81.62 -34.85 -64.65
C ILE A 5 -82.69 -33.89 -65.17
N VAL A 6 -83.21 -34.17 -66.37
CA VAL A 6 -84.35 -33.46 -66.98
C VAL A 6 -85.47 -34.46 -67.10
N LEU A 7 -86.58 -34.23 -66.40
CA LEU A 7 -87.72 -35.13 -66.35
C LEU A 7 -88.99 -34.34 -66.72
N ALA A 8 -89.15 -34.11 -68.03
CA ALA A 8 -90.29 -33.37 -68.57
C ALA A 8 -91.54 -34.27 -68.59
N SER A 9 -92.44 -34.06 -67.64
CA SER A 9 -93.78 -34.65 -67.65
C SER A 9 -94.78 -33.62 -68.18
N GLN A 10 -95.54 -33.99 -69.22
CA GLN A 10 -96.71 -33.23 -69.65
C GLN A 10 -97.91 -34.17 -69.80
N ILE A 11 -98.98 -33.83 -69.10
CA ILE A 11 -100.31 -34.42 -69.23
C ILE A 11 -101.24 -33.30 -69.66
N ILE A 12 -101.87 -33.43 -70.82
CA ILE A 12 -103.13 -32.74 -71.12
C ILE A 12 -104.12 -33.79 -71.63
N VAL A 13 -105.33 -33.75 -71.08
CA VAL A 13 -106.43 -34.68 -71.32
C VAL A 13 -107.38 -34.06 -72.35
N LEU A 14 -108.00 -34.90 -73.18
CA LEU A 14 -109.37 -34.61 -73.64
C LEU A 14 -110.18 -35.92 -73.73
N LEU A 15 -111.25 -35.97 -72.93
CA LEU A 15 -112.25 -37.05 -72.98
C LEU A 15 -113.07 -36.96 -74.26
N ASN A 16 -113.63 -38.10 -74.67
CA ASN A 16 -115.04 -38.12 -75.06
C ASN A 16 -115.68 -39.45 -74.64
N VAL A 17 -116.93 -39.42 -74.16
CA VAL A 17 -117.58 -40.53 -73.45
C VAL A 17 -118.96 -40.81 -74.04
N ALA A 18 -119.18 -42.06 -74.48
CA ALA A 18 -120.52 -42.60 -74.78
C ALA A 18 -120.54 -44.14 -74.73
N LEU A 19 -121.01 -44.69 -73.60
CA LEU A 19 -121.60 -46.03 -73.47
C LEU A 19 -123.11 -45.85 -73.13
N PRO A 20 -123.99 -46.87 -73.21
CA PRO A 20 -123.83 -48.24 -73.70
C PRO A 20 -124.65 -48.43 -75.02
N ALA A 21 -125.46 -49.45 -75.37
CA ALA A 21 -125.93 -50.65 -74.67
C ALA A 21 -126.42 -51.81 -75.58
N VAL A 22 -126.59 -52.95 -74.89
CA VAL A 22 -127.29 -54.21 -75.20
C VAL A 22 -128.72 -54.03 -75.75
N GLY A 23 -129.22 -54.93 -76.61
CA GLY A 23 -130.68 -55.15 -76.74
C GLY A 23 -131.17 -55.93 -77.97
N GLN A 24 -131.52 -57.20 -77.78
CA GLN A 24 -132.12 -58.13 -78.76
C GLN A 24 -133.40 -57.61 -79.44
N GLY A 25 -133.66 -58.02 -80.70
CA GLY A 25 -134.85 -57.63 -81.49
C GLY A 25 -136.03 -58.60 -81.41
N THR A 26 -137.03 -58.41 -82.29
CA THR A 26 -138.07 -59.41 -82.65
C THR A 26 -138.83 -58.99 -83.92
N GLU A 27 -139.70 -59.87 -84.44
CA GLU A 27 -140.36 -59.79 -85.75
C GLU A 27 -141.54 -58.80 -85.83
N PRO A 28 -141.94 -58.38 -87.05
CA PRO A 28 -143.22 -57.71 -87.30
C PRO A 28 -144.33 -58.74 -87.61
N ALA A 29 -145.34 -58.82 -86.74
CA ALA A 29 -146.64 -59.41 -87.06
C ALA A 29 -147.74 -58.37 -86.79
N ALA A 30 -148.59 -58.12 -87.80
CA ALA A 30 -149.82 -57.36 -87.64
C ALA A 30 -150.94 -58.30 -87.14
N THR A 31 -151.99 -57.88 -86.43
CA THR A 31 -152.64 -56.56 -86.36
C THR A 31 -153.19 -56.22 -84.96
N GLU A 32 -153.60 -54.95 -84.80
CA GLU A 32 -154.74 -54.48 -83.96
C GLU A 32 -154.47 -53.86 -82.56
N ASN A 33 -155.38 -52.94 -82.19
CA ASN A 33 -155.66 -52.31 -80.89
C ASN A 33 -154.72 -51.20 -80.34
N VAL A 34 -155.27 -49.99 -80.28
CA VAL A 34 -154.58 -48.70 -80.05
C VAL A 34 -154.13 -48.44 -78.59
N ASN A 35 -154.71 -49.13 -77.60
CA ASN A 35 -154.55 -48.77 -76.18
C ASN A 35 -153.10 -48.79 -75.64
N GLN A 36 -152.19 -49.58 -76.22
CA GLN A 36 -150.79 -49.62 -75.76
C GLN A 36 -150.00 -48.32 -76.03
N LEU A 37 -150.40 -47.51 -77.02
CA LEU A 37 -149.70 -46.27 -77.38
C LEU A 37 -149.77 -45.22 -76.26
N SER A 38 -150.89 -45.14 -75.54
CA SER A 38 -151.07 -44.16 -74.45
C SER A 38 -150.15 -44.45 -73.25
N GLN A 39 -149.99 -45.73 -72.88
CA GLN A 39 -149.06 -46.12 -71.82
C GLN A 39 -147.59 -45.85 -72.22
N LYS A 40 -147.21 -46.15 -73.46
CA LYS A 40 -145.87 -45.81 -73.98
C LYS A 40 -145.61 -44.30 -73.96
N ALA A 41 -146.58 -43.48 -74.37
CA ALA A 41 -146.46 -42.02 -74.32
C ALA A 41 -146.28 -41.47 -72.88
N SER A 42 -146.98 -42.05 -71.89
CA SER A 42 -146.80 -41.68 -70.48
C SER A 42 -145.42 -42.09 -69.94
N ALA A 43 -144.94 -43.30 -70.29
CA ALA A 43 -143.61 -43.77 -69.94
C ALA A 43 -142.52 -42.87 -70.53
N PHE A 44 -142.62 -42.48 -71.81
CA PHE A 44 -141.65 -41.58 -72.44
C PHE A 44 -141.62 -40.19 -71.81
N ARG A 45 -142.75 -39.60 -71.41
CA ARG A 45 -142.73 -38.32 -70.66
C ARG A 45 -142.04 -38.45 -69.31
N LYS A 46 -142.22 -39.57 -68.60
CA LYS A 46 -141.52 -39.80 -67.33
C LYS A 46 -140.01 -39.98 -67.54
N ILE A 47 -139.61 -40.70 -68.59
CA ILE A 47 -138.20 -40.85 -68.99
C ILE A 47 -137.60 -39.48 -69.36
N ILE A 48 -138.31 -38.65 -70.15
CA ILE A 48 -137.86 -37.30 -70.51
C ILE A 48 -137.69 -36.44 -69.27
N ALA A 49 -138.66 -36.38 -68.36
CA ALA A 49 -138.54 -35.60 -67.12
C ALA A 49 -137.40 -36.11 -66.20
N THR A 50 -137.11 -37.41 -66.20
CA THR A 50 -135.92 -37.97 -65.53
C THR A 50 -134.64 -37.54 -66.24
N LEU A 51 -134.56 -37.64 -67.56
CA LEU A 51 -133.39 -37.21 -68.36
C LEU A 51 -133.15 -35.70 -68.29
N GLU A 52 -134.20 -34.87 -68.20
CA GLU A 52 -134.10 -33.42 -67.97
C GLU A 52 -133.55 -33.12 -66.56
N SER A 53 -134.02 -33.86 -65.54
CA SER A 53 -133.49 -33.76 -64.18
C SER A 53 -132.06 -34.29 -64.05
N GLU A 54 -131.70 -35.32 -64.82
CA GLU A 54 -130.34 -35.86 -64.90
C GLU A 54 -129.42 -34.91 -65.67
N SER A 55 -129.88 -34.30 -66.77
CA SER A 55 -129.13 -33.27 -67.52
C SER A 55 -128.87 -32.05 -66.64
N ALA A 56 -129.88 -31.53 -65.94
CA ALA A 56 -129.72 -30.43 -65.00
C ALA A 56 -128.78 -30.78 -63.83
N GLY A 57 -128.80 -32.03 -63.35
CA GLY A 57 -127.86 -32.53 -62.35
C GLY A 57 -126.43 -32.66 -62.89
N ILE A 58 -126.26 -33.08 -64.14
CA ILE A 58 -124.97 -33.18 -64.83
C ILE A 58 -124.42 -31.77 -65.14
N GLU A 59 -125.25 -30.82 -65.54
CA GLU A 59 -124.88 -29.42 -65.76
C GLU A 59 -124.47 -28.74 -64.44
N ALA A 60 -125.23 -28.93 -63.37
CA ALA A 60 -124.85 -28.44 -62.04
C ALA A 60 -123.51 -29.06 -61.57
N ALA A 61 -123.32 -30.37 -61.75
CA ALA A 61 -122.05 -31.03 -61.45
C ALA A 61 -120.91 -30.57 -62.38
N LEU A 62 -121.19 -30.22 -63.63
CA LEU A 62 -120.20 -29.70 -64.58
C LEU A 62 -119.73 -28.30 -64.16
N GLU A 63 -120.64 -27.40 -63.77
CA GLU A 63 -120.26 -26.08 -63.25
C GLU A 63 -119.57 -26.20 -61.87
N GLU A 64 -119.97 -27.14 -61.01
CA GLU A 64 -119.24 -27.45 -59.78
C GLU A 64 -117.79 -27.89 -60.10
N LYS A 65 -117.59 -28.80 -61.08
CA LYS A 65 -116.24 -29.24 -61.46
C LYS A 65 -115.44 -28.17 -62.20
N LYS A 66 -116.08 -27.25 -62.93
CA LYS A 66 -115.40 -26.05 -63.49
C LYS A 66 -114.96 -25.10 -62.40
N ALA A 67 -115.79 -24.83 -61.39
CA ALA A 67 -115.43 -24.00 -60.24
C ALA A 67 -114.26 -24.63 -59.46
N VAL A 68 -114.33 -25.94 -59.19
CA VAL A 68 -113.22 -26.68 -58.54
C VAL A 68 -111.95 -26.70 -59.40
N LEU A 69 -112.06 -26.80 -60.73
CA LEU A 69 -110.88 -26.70 -61.62
C LEU A 69 -110.28 -25.29 -61.58
N SER A 70 -111.08 -24.23 -61.66
CA SER A 70 -110.61 -22.85 -61.60
C SER A 70 -109.98 -22.51 -60.24
N ASP A 71 -110.49 -23.06 -59.14
CA ASP A 71 -109.90 -22.93 -57.81
C ASP A 71 -108.57 -23.72 -57.71
N LEU A 72 -108.51 -24.95 -58.22
CA LEU A 72 -107.27 -25.73 -58.32
C LEU A 72 -106.22 -25.06 -59.20
N GLU A 73 -106.61 -24.43 -60.31
CA GLU A 73 -105.71 -23.66 -61.18
C GLU A 73 -105.14 -22.44 -60.42
N SER A 74 -105.98 -21.70 -59.70
CA SER A 74 -105.57 -20.59 -58.82
C SER A 74 -104.64 -21.05 -57.69
N GLN A 75 -104.93 -22.18 -57.04
CA GLN A 75 -104.07 -22.79 -56.02
C GLN A 75 -102.72 -23.24 -56.61
N ILE A 76 -102.71 -23.79 -57.84
CA ILE A 76 -101.50 -24.20 -58.54
C ILE A 76 -100.64 -22.97 -58.93
N GLU A 77 -101.24 -21.87 -59.38
CA GLU A 77 -100.50 -20.63 -59.66
C GLU A 77 -99.94 -19.99 -58.38
N THR A 78 -100.74 -19.97 -57.30
CA THR A 78 -100.28 -19.53 -55.96
C THR A 78 -99.11 -20.39 -55.46
N SER A 79 -99.22 -21.71 -55.57
CA SER A 79 -98.15 -22.64 -55.19
C SER A 79 -96.90 -22.49 -56.07
N ARG A 80 -97.04 -22.17 -57.36
CA ARG A 80 -95.90 -21.88 -58.25
C ARG A 80 -95.20 -20.58 -57.85
N ALA A 81 -95.95 -19.54 -57.48
CA ALA A 81 -95.37 -18.29 -56.99
C ALA A 81 -94.58 -18.52 -55.68
N GLN A 82 -95.17 -19.22 -54.72
CA GLN A 82 -94.50 -19.61 -53.46
C GLN A 82 -93.26 -20.47 -53.69
N VAL A 83 -93.29 -21.43 -54.63
CA VAL A 83 -92.10 -22.21 -55.00
C VAL A 83 -91.03 -21.34 -55.66
N GLY A 84 -91.42 -20.33 -56.44
CA GLY A 84 -90.49 -19.33 -56.99
C GLY A 84 -89.79 -18.52 -55.89
N GLU A 85 -90.55 -17.97 -54.95
CA GLU A 85 -90.06 -17.21 -53.78
C GLU A 85 -89.14 -18.06 -52.89
N VAL A 86 -89.52 -19.30 -52.60
CA VAL A 86 -88.68 -20.27 -51.86
C VAL A 86 -87.42 -20.64 -52.65
N GLN A 87 -87.47 -20.67 -53.98
CA GLN A 87 -86.29 -20.94 -54.81
C GLN A 87 -85.35 -19.72 -54.92
N GLU A 88 -85.88 -18.50 -54.93
CA GLU A 88 -85.10 -17.27 -54.93
C GLU A 88 -84.41 -17.04 -53.59
N THR A 89 -85.15 -17.18 -52.47
CA THR A 89 -84.58 -17.13 -51.11
C THR A 89 -83.55 -18.24 -50.86
N LEU A 90 -83.74 -19.45 -51.41
CA LEU A 90 -82.74 -20.51 -51.36
C LEU A 90 -81.45 -20.15 -52.13
N VAL A 91 -81.56 -19.48 -53.29
CA VAL A 91 -80.39 -19.02 -54.05
C VAL A 91 -79.66 -17.87 -53.33
N ALA A 92 -80.41 -16.94 -52.72
CA ALA A 92 -79.84 -15.89 -51.88
C ALA A 92 -79.06 -16.48 -50.70
N ALA A 93 -79.68 -17.37 -49.92
CA ALA A 93 -79.04 -18.05 -48.80
C ALA A 93 -77.83 -18.92 -49.22
N GLN A 94 -77.86 -19.53 -50.40
CA GLN A 94 -76.69 -20.23 -50.96
C GLN A 94 -75.54 -19.26 -51.25
N SER A 95 -75.81 -18.08 -51.83
CA SER A 95 -74.78 -17.08 -52.07
C SER A 95 -74.21 -16.47 -50.78
N GLU A 96 -75.04 -16.32 -49.74
CA GLU A 96 -74.59 -15.90 -48.40
C GLU A 96 -73.68 -16.96 -47.75
N VAL A 97 -74.04 -18.24 -47.83
CA VAL A 97 -73.21 -19.35 -47.35
C VAL A 97 -71.89 -19.45 -48.11
N ASP A 98 -71.87 -19.23 -49.43
CA ASP A 98 -70.62 -19.21 -50.22
C ASP A 98 -69.70 -18.03 -49.82
N VAL A 99 -70.28 -16.84 -49.59
CA VAL A 99 -69.55 -15.65 -49.10
C VAL A 99 -68.98 -15.88 -47.70
N LEU A 100 -69.80 -16.39 -46.77
CA LEU A 100 -69.36 -16.73 -45.40
C LEU A 100 -68.30 -17.82 -45.40
N THR A 101 -68.36 -18.79 -46.33
CA THR A 101 -67.34 -19.84 -46.48
C THR A 101 -66.02 -19.27 -46.97
N THR A 102 -66.04 -18.34 -47.93
CA THR A 102 -64.85 -17.61 -48.38
C THR A 102 -64.24 -16.80 -47.24
N SER A 103 -65.04 -15.98 -46.54
CA SER A 103 -64.57 -15.16 -45.43
C SER A 103 -64.02 -15.98 -44.26
N LEU A 104 -64.63 -17.13 -43.95
CA LEU A 104 -64.10 -18.07 -42.96
C LEU A 104 -62.74 -18.64 -43.38
N ALA A 105 -62.54 -18.98 -44.65
CA ALA A 105 -61.25 -19.45 -45.17
C ALA A 105 -60.17 -18.35 -45.13
N GLU A 106 -60.53 -17.10 -45.45
CA GLU A 106 -59.65 -15.93 -45.32
C GLU A 106 -59.23 -15.72 -43.85
N LYS A 107 -60.18 -15.71 -42.91
CA LYS A 107 -59.88 -15.57 -41.47
C LYS A 107 -59.13 -16.76 -40.87
N GLN A 108 -59.28 -17.97 -41.43
CA GLN A 108 -58.43 -19.11 -41.08
C GLN A 108 -56.99 -18.93 -41.58
N SER A 109 -56.79 -18.32 -42.76
CA SER A 109 -55.46 -17.99 -43.27
C SER A 109 -54.78 -16.89 -42.44
N GLU A 110 -55.49 -15.80 -42.15
CA GLU A 110 -54.99 -14.72 -41.28
C GLU A 110 -54.58 -15.25 -39.89
N LEU A 111 -55.36 -16.16 -39.31
CA LEU A 111 -55.07 -16.73 -37.99
C LEU A 111 -53.80 -17.60 -38.03
N VAL A 112 -53.60 -18.42 -39.06
CA VAL A 112 -52.39 -19.24 -39.23
C VAL A 112 -51.15 -18.36 -39.46
N GLU A 113 -51.28 -17.26 -40.21
CA GLU A 113 -50.20 -16.29 -40.37
C GLU A 113 -49.87 -15.61 -39.03
N LEU A 114 -50.89 -15.18 -38.26
CA LEU A 114 -50.69 -14.57 -36.94
C LEU A 114 -50.07 -15.54 -35.91
N GLU A 115 -50.46 -16.82 -35.92
CA GLU A 115 -49.85 -17.86 -35.08
C GLU A 115 -48.38 -18.08 -35.44
N ALA A 116 -48.04 -18.13 -36.73
CA ALA A 116 -46.66 -18.26 -37.20
C ALA A 116 -45.81 -17.03 -36.81
N ASP A 117 -46.36 -15.82 -36.95
CA ASP A 117 -45.70 -14.57 -36.58
C ASP A 117 -45.48 -14.46 -35.06
N ALA A 118 -46.48 -14.86 -34.27
CA ALA A 118 -46.36 -14.94 -32.82
C ALA A 118 -45.33 -15.98 -32.38
N GLN A 119 -45.27 -17.15 -33.03
CA GLN A 119 -44.28 -18.19 -32.75
C GLN A 119 -42.85 -17.74 -33.14
N ALA A 120 -42.70 -17.01 -34.25
CA ALA A 120 -41.41 -16.44 -34.67
C ALA A 120 -40.92 -15.38 -33.67
N ARG A 121 -41.80 -14.46 -33.24
CA ARG A 121 -41.49 -13.44 -32.21
C ARG A 121 -41.14 -14.10 -30.86
N ALA A 122 -41.84 -15.14 -30.46
CA ALA A 122 -41.53 -15.91 -29.25
C ALA A 122 -40.17 -16.63 -29.34
N GLY A 123 -39.81 -17.17 -30.51
CA GLY A 123 -38.49 -17.74 -30.76
C GLY A 123 -37.37 -16.70 -30.63
N ALA A 124 -37.49 -15.57 -31.32
CA ALA A 124 -36.52 -14.48 -31.26
C ALA A 124 -36.36 -13.92 -29.82
N ALA A 125 -37.46 -13.77 -29.08
CA ALA A 125 -37.41 -13.35 -27.68
C ALA A 125 -36.72 -14.39 -26.77
N ALA A 126 -36.89 -15.69 -27.03
CA ALA A 126 -36.19 -16.75 -26.30
C ALA A 126 -34.68 -16.77 -26.59
N GLU A 127 -34.27 -16.54 -27.85
CA GLU A 127 -32.86 -16.40 -28.23
C GLU A 127 -32.22 -15.15 -27.59
N GLN A 128 -32.91 -14.01 -27.60
CA GLN A 128 -32.47 -12.79 -26.91
C GLN A 128 -32.31 -13.00 -25.39
N LEU A 129 -33.26 -13.70 -24.75
CA LEU A 129 -33.15 -14.03 -23.32
C LEU A 129 -31.97 -14.96 -23.02
N GLN A 130 -31.66 -15.93 -23.89
CA GLN A 130 -30.48 -16.78 -23.74
C GLN A 130 -29.17 -15.99 -23.93
N ALA A 131 -29.12 -15.06 -24.89
CA ALA A 131 -27.97 -14.17 -25.07
C ALA A 131 -27.75 -13.27 -23.83
N MET A 132 -28.81 -12.63 -23.33
CA MET A 132 -28.73 -11.83 -22.10
C MET A 132 -28.31 -12.66 -20.87
N GLN A 133 -28.77 -13.90 -20.75
CA GLN A 133 -28.34 -14.81 -19.66
C GLN A 133 -26.84 -15.17 -19.76
N ALA A 134 -26.32 -15.37 -20.98
CA ALA A 134 -24.89 -15.61 -21.20
C ALA A 134 -24.03 -14.37 -20.87
N ASP A 135 -24.48 -13.18 -21.27
CA ASP A 135 -23.82 -11.92 -20.93
C ASP A 135 -23.85 -11.62 -19.42
N ILE A 136 -24.96 -11.93 -18.73
CA ILE A 136 -25.05 -11.83 -17.26
C ILE A 136 -24.05 -12.77 -16.58
N ALA A 137 -23.99 -14.04 -16.99
CA ALA A 137 -23.04 -15.01 -16.42
C ALA A 137 -21.58 -14.58 -16.61
N LYS A 138 -21.25 -14.03 -17.79
CA LYS A 138 -19.93 -13.44 -18.10
C LYS A 138 -19.65 -12.18 -17.27
N ALA A 139 -20.65 -11.33 -17.05
CA ALA A 139 -20.53 -10.18 -16.17
C ALA A 139 -20.26 -10.60 -14.71
N GLU A 140 -20.94 -11.63 -14.20
CA GLU A 140 -20.69 -12.19 -12.87
C GLU A 140 -19.27 -12.80 -12.73
N GLU A 141 -18.76 -13.49 -13.76
CA GLU A 141 -17.38 -13.97 -13.81
C GLU A 141 -16.37 -12.80 -13.74
N THR A 142 -16.54 -11.77 -14.57
CA THR A 142 -15.64 -10.60 -14.56
C THR A 142 -15.71 -9.82 -13.24
N LYS A 143 -16.89 -9.75 -12.61
CA LYS A 143 -17.06 -9.17 -11.27
C LYS A 143 -16.27 -9.97 -10.23
N ALA A 144 -16.39 -11.29 -10.20
CA ALA A 144 -15.67 -12.14 -9.26
C ALA A 144 -14.14 -12.03 -9.44
N ALA A 145 -13.67 -11.93 -10.68
CA ALA A 145 -12.25 -11.68 -10.99
C ALA A 145 -11.77 -10.30 -10.49
N LEU A 146 -12.59 -9.25 -10.61
CA LEU A 146 -12.28 -7.91 -10.07
C LEU A 146 -12.31 -7.88 -8.54
N GLU A 147 -13.25 -8.57 -7.89
CA GLU A 147 -13.29 -8.71 -6.43
C GLU A 147 -12.05 -9.45 -5.90
N ALA A 148 -11.63 -10.53 -6.57
CA ALA A 148 -10.39 -11.23 -6.25
C ALA A 148 -9.14 -10.35 -6.44
N ARG A 149 -9.07 -9.57 -7.55
CA ARG A 149 -7.94 -8.67 -7.81
C ARG A 149 -7.89 -7.50 -6.82
N ASN A 150 -9.03 -6.99 -6.37
CA ASN A 150 -9.07 -5.99 -5.31
C ASN A 150 -8.57 -6.55 -3.98
N ALA A 151 -8.94 -7.78 -3.61
CA ALA A 151 -8.43 -8.43 -2.40
C ALA A 151 -6.89 -8.65 -2.47
N GLU A 152 -6.36 -9.01 -3.65
CA GLU A 152 -4.91 -9.11 -3.87
C GLU A 152 -4.19 -7.75 -3.72
N LEU A 153 -4.76 -6.68 -4.28
CA LEU A 153 -4.21 -5.33 -4.17
C LEU A 153 -4.26 -4.79 -2.74
N THR A 154 -5.32 -5.09 -1.97
CA THR A 154 -5.38 -4.77 -0.54
C THR A 154 -4.28 -5.50 0.24
N ALA A 155 -4.08 -6.80 0.00
CA ALA A 155 -3.02 -7.57 0.65
C ALA A 155 -1.60 -7.07 0.28
N GLN A 156 -1.41 -6.53 -0.94
CA GLN A 156 -0.16 -5.87 -1.34
C GLN A 156 0.04 -4.52 -0.62
N ALA A 157 -1.03 -3.74 -0.41
CA ALA A 157 -0.96 -2.51 0.37
C ALA A 157 -0.64 -2.78 1.85
N ASP A 158 -1.32 -3.74 2.49
CA ASP A 158 -1.06 -4.15 3.87
C ASP A 158 0.41 -4.63 4.07
N ALA A 159 0.97 -5.32 3.08
CA ALA A 159 2.37 -5.75 3.08
C ALA A 159 3.34 -4.57 2.97
N LEU A 160 3.08 -3.62 2.06
CA LEU A 160 3.91 -2.42 1.89
C LEU A 160 3.87 -1.50 3.12
N ASP A 161 2.72 -1.34 3.78
CA ASP A 161 2.62 -0.62 5.05
C ASP A 161 3.44 -1.30 6.16
N GLY A 162 3.48 -2.64 6.18
CA GLY A 162 4.37 -3.41 7.07
C GLY A 162 5.87 -3.22 6.79
N GLU A 163 6.26 -3.14 5.51
CA GLU A 163 7.63 -2.81 5.10
C GLU A 163 8.00 -1.37 5.48
N ILE A 164 7.11 -0.40 5.26
CA ILE A 164 7.28 1.02 5.62
C ILE A 164 7.43 1.18 7.15
N ALA A 165 6.60 0.50 7.95
CA ALA A 165 6.71 0.51 9.40
C ALA A 165 8.06 -0.07 9.88
N THR A 166 8.51 -1.16 9.24
CA THR A 166 9.81 -1.79 9.53
C THR A 166 10.98 -0.89 9.17
N ALA A 167 10.95 -0.28 7.98
CA ALA A 167 11.96 0.67 7.53
C ALA A 167 12.04 1.92 8.44
N THR A 168 10.89 2.42 8.90
CA THR A 168 10.80 3.55 9.84
C THR A 168 11.43 3.22 11.20
N SER A 169 11.17 2.02 11.73
CA SER A 169 11.78 1.53 12.98
C SER A 169 13.31 1.41 12.87
N ASN A 170 13.79 0.89 11.73
CA ASN A 170 15.23 0.79 11.45
C ASN A 170 15.88 2.18 11.31
N LEU A 171 15.22 3.14 10.67
CA LEU A 171 15.72 4.50 10.49
C LEU A 171 15.88 5.25 11.83
N GLU A 172 14.90 5.18 12.72
CA GLU A 172 15.02 5.78 14.06
C GLU A 172 16.07 5.06 14.93
N THR A 173 16.28 3.74 14.73
CA THR A 173 17.36 2.99 15.39
C THR A 173 18.74 3.47 14.92
N GLU A 174 18.96 3.60 13.61
CA GLU A 174 20.24 4.09 13.07
C GLU A 174 20.50 5.56 13.39
N LYS A 175 19.46 6.38 13.44
CA LYS A 175 19.52 7.77 13.92
C LYS A 175 19.93 7.86 15.40
N ALA A 176 19.45 6.96 16.25
CA ALA A 176 19.91 6.85 17.64
C ALA A 176 21.37 6.36 17.73
N ASN A 177 21.77 5.40 16.89
CA ASN A 177 23.16 4.93 16.79
C ASN A 177 24.11 6.06 16.36
N ALA A 178 23.71 6.87 15.38
CA ALA A 178 24.48 8.02 14.88
C ALA A 178 24.65 9.12 15.94
N LEU A 179 23.61 9.45 16.70
CA LEU A 179 23.70 10.39 17.83
C LEU A 179 24.63 9.87 18.92
N ALA A 180 24.52 8.59 19.30
CA ALA A 180 25.42 7.97 20.27
C ALA A 180 26.89 7.91 19.77
N ALA A 181 27.11 7.80 18.46
CA ALA A 181 28.45 7.91 17.87
C ALA A 181 28.98 9.36 17.93
N GLN A 182 28.13 10.36 17.71
CA GLN A 182 28.49 11.78 17.82
C GLN A 182 28.89 12.17 19.26
N GLU A 183 28.14 11.71 20.27
CA GLU A 183 28.49 11.93 21.69
C GLU A 183 29.84 11.28 22.07
N ARG A 184 30.11 10.07 21.55
CA ARG A 184 31.42 9.39 21.73
C ARG A 184 32.55 10.17 21.06
N ALA A 185 32.35 10.69 19.85
CA ALA A 185 33.34 11.50 19.15
C ALA A 185 33.67 12.79 19.92
N ALA A 186 32.66 13.52 20.42
CA ALA A 186 32.86 14.70 21.25
C ALA A 186 33.58 14.37 22.57
N THR A 187 33.27 13.22 23.18
CA THR A 187 33.95 12.73 24.40
C THR A 187 35.42 12.43 24.14
N LEU A 188 35.73 11.75 23.03
CA LEU A 188 37.11 11.45 22.61
C LEU A 188 37.91 12.72 22.29
N GLN A 189 37.27 13.73 21.69
CA GLN A 189 37.92 15.02 21.39
C GLN A 189 38.34 15.78 22.66
N GLU A 190 37.50 15.80 23.70
CA GLU A 190 37.87 16.44 24.98
C GLU A 190 38.91 15.59 25.75
N GLN A 191 38.89 14.26 25.61
CA GLN A 191 39.95 13.38 26.14
C GLN A 191 41.30 13.64 25.43
N GLN A 192 41.32 13.77 24.10
CA GLN A 192 42.52 14.14 23.33
C GLN A 192 43.08 15.47 23.83
N LYS A 193 42.25 16.52 23.87
CA LYS A 193 42.62 17.86 24.36
C LYS A 193 43.13 17.86 25.81
N THR A 194 42.61 16.97 26.66
CA THR A 194 43.11 16.77 28.03
C THR A 194 44.49 16.11 28.02
N ALA A 195 44.70 15.10 27.18
CA ALA A 195 46.01 14.43 27.03
C ALA A 195 47.08 15.36 26.43
N GLU A 196 46.73 16.19 25.45
CA GLU A 196 47.60 17.23 24.90
C GLU A 196 48.04 18.25 25.96
N ALA A 197 47.12 18.67 26.84
CA ALA A 197 47.43 19.59 27.93
C ALA A 197 48.37 18.98 29.00
N GLU A 198 48.15 17.72 29.38
CA GLU A 198 49.06 17.00 30.30
C GLU A 198 50.41 16.68 29.64
N LEU A 199 50.46 16.42 28.32
CA LEU A 199 51.70 16.24 27.57
C LEU A 199 52.54 17.54 27.52
N ALA A 200 51.90 18.68 27.23
CA ALA A 200 52.58 19.99 27.25
C ALA A 200 53.14 20.33 28.65
N LYS A 201 52.38 20.02 29.70
CA LYS A 201 52.78 20.15 31.10
C LYS A 201 53.93 19.21 31.47
N ALA A 202 53.94 17.97 30.97
CA ALA A 202 55.05 17.04 31.14
C ALA A 202 56.32 17.50 30.40
N SER A 203 56.19 18.05 29.19
CA SER A 203 57.32 18.67 28.47
C SER A 203 57.92 19.80 29.29
N ALA A 204 57.11 20.76 29.75
CA ALA A 204 57.59 21.89 30.56
C ALA A 204 58.21 21.46 31.92
N GLN A 205 57.88 20.27 32.43
CA GLN A 205 58.57 19.66 33.57
C GLN A 205 59.91 19.03 33.18
N ALA A 206 60.01 18.39 32.01
CA ALA A 206 61.25 17.86 31.47
C ALA A 206 62.24 18.99 31.11
N ASP A 207 61.78 20.05 30.46
CA ASP A 207 62.57 21.25 30.14
C ASP A 207 63.17 21.85 31.42
N LYS A 208 62.33 22.06 32.45
CA LYS A 208 62.77 22.55 33.75
C LYS A 208 63.70 21.58 34.49
N LEU A 209 63.60 20.27 34.26
CA LEU A 209 64.54 19.30 34.81
C LEU A 209 65.89 19.38 34.09
N ALA A 210 65.91 19.61 32.77
CA ALA A 210 67.14 19.86 32.03
C ALA A 210 67.84 21.15 32.50
N ASP A 211 67.11 22.26 32.68
CA ASP A 211 67.64 23.50 33.28
C ASP A 211 68.29 23.24 34.66
N ASN A 212 67.62 22.47 35.52
CA ASN A 212 68.14 22.13 36.84
C ASN A 212 69.38 21.23 36.78
N ILE A 213 69.44 20.28 35.83
CA ILE A 213 70.60 19.42 35.61
C ILE A 213 71.79 20.26 35.14
N GLN A 214 71.61 21.10 34.11
CA GLN A 214 72.67 21.97 33.61
C GLN A 214 73.19 22.94 34.69
N MET A 215 72.30 23.47 35.54
CA MET A 215 72.70 24.31 36.67
C MET A 215 73.44 23.52 37.76
N ALA A 216 73.08 22.26 38.00
CA ALA A 216 73.79 21.38 38.94
C ALA A 216 75.16 20.94 38.40
N GLU A 217 75.28 20.69 37.10
CA GLU A 217 76.55 20.40 36.41
C GLU A 217 77.50 21.61 36.47
N ALA A 218 76.99 22.82 36.26
CA ALA A 218 77.75 24.05 36.47
C ALA A 218 78.22 24.20 37.93
N GLN A 219 77.33 23.98 38.91
CA GLN A 219 77.70 24.01 40.34
C GLN A 219 78.73 22.94 40.71
N LEU A 220 78.70 21.74 40.10
CA LEU A 220 79.72 20.72 40.29
C LEU A 220 81.07 21.13 39.66
N SER A 221 81.05 21.80 38.51
CA SER A 221 82.26 22.36 37.89
C SER A 221 82.88 23.48 38.75
N ASP A 222 82.06 24.38 39.30
CA ASP A 222 82.50 25.45 40.20
C ASP A 222 83.10 24.87 41.49
N LEU A 223 82.41 23.88 42.10
CA LEU A 223 82.89 23.18 43.30
C LEU A 223 84.17 22.38 43.05
N GLN A 224 84.34 21.78 41.87
CA GLN A 224 85.59 21.10 41.52
C GLN A 224 86.74 22.11 41.43
N ALA A 225 86.52 23.27 40.79
CA ALA A 225 87.52 24.33 40.73
C ALA A 225 87.85 24.93 42.12
N GLU A 226 86.88 25.04 43.03
CA GLU A 226 87.14 25.40 44.44
C GLU A 226 87.97 24.33 45.17
N ILE A 227 87.70 23.03 44.94
CA ILE A 227 88.48 21.92 45.50
C ILE A 227 89.92 21.95 44.98
N ASP A 228 90.12 22.07 43.67
CA ASP A 228 91.45 22.11 43.04
C ASP A 228 92.27 23.30 43.56
N ALA A 229 91.64 24.48 43.72
CA ALA A 229 92.25 25.67 44.29
C ALA A 229 92.57 25.50 45.80
N ALA A 230 91.70 24.83 46.56
CA ALA A 230 91.93 24.53 47.97
C ALA A 230 93.04 23.48 48.18
N GLU A 231 93.13 22.47 47.32
CA GLU A 231 94.21 21.48 47.32
C GLU A 231 95.56 22.12 46.94
N SER A 232 95.58 23.01 45.96
CA SER A 232 96.75 23.82 45.61
C SER A 232 97.20 24.70 46.79
N THR A 233 96.27 25.44 47.41
CA THR A 233 96.54 26.28 48.60
C THR A 233 97.07 25.46 49.78
N LYS A 234 96.51 24.26 50.00
CA LYS A 234 96.95 23.28 51.01
C LYS A 234 98.35 22.76 50.72
N ALA A 235 98.71 22.51 49.45
CA ALA A 235 100.06 22.11 49.06
C ALA A 235 101.07 23.23 49.35
N THR A 236 100.76 24.49 48.99
CA THR A 236 101.60 25.65 49.34
C THR A 236 101.77 25.79 50.85
N ALA A 237 100.68 25.72 51.64
CA ALA A 237 100.73 25.84 53.09
C ALA A 237 101.50 24.68 53.77
N LEU A 238 101.52 23.48 53.18
CA LEU A 238 102.34 22.36 53.64
C LEU A 238 103.83 22.59 53.34
N GLN A 239 104.17 23.14 52.17
CA GLN A 239 105.54 23.52 51.84
C GLN A 239 106.05 24.63 52.78
N GLU A 240 105.29 25.72 52.94
CA GLU A 240 105.62 26.81 53.88
C GLU A 240 105.82 26.29 55.32
N LEU A 241 105.04 25.30 55.74
CA LEU A 241 105.19 24.66 57.05
C LEU A 241 106.46 23.81 57.15
N GLN A 242 106.85 23.08 56.09
CA GLN A 242 108.11 22.33 56.05
C GLN A 242 109.33 23.25 56.00
N ASP A 243 109.27 24.34 55.23
CA ASP A 243 110.30 25.37 55.16
C ASP A 243 110.47 26.04 56.53
N ALA A 244 109.36 26.38 57.21
CA ALA A 244 109.38 26.95 58.55
C ALA A 244 109.86 25.96 59.63
N GLN A 245 109.57 24.66 59.50
CA GLN A 245 110.12 23.62 60.38
C GLN A 245 111.64 23.50 60.21
N THR A 246 112.10 23.43 58.96
CA THR A 246 113.54 23.37 58.61
C THR A 246 114.28 24.61 59.12
N ALA A 247 113.70 25.80 58.92
CA ALA A 247 114.25 27.05 59.47
C ALA A 247 114.30 27.06 61.01
N ARG A 248 113.31 26.48 61.68
CA ARG A 248 113.30 26.34 63.15
C ARG A 248 114.37 25.38 63.64
N GLU A 249 114.61 24.28 62.93
CA GLU A 249 115.65 23.30 63.29
C GLU A 249 117.05 23.89 63.07
N ASN A 250 117.28 24.58 61.95
CA ASN A 250 118.53 25.34 61.72
C ASN A 250 118.76 26.39 62.82
N ALA A 251 117.73 27.16 63.21
CA ALA A 251 117.83 28.15 64.27
C ALA A 251 118.04 27.52 65.67
N LEU A 252 117.55 26.30 65.92
CA LEU A 252 117.85 25.56 67.15
C LEU A 252 119.32 25.11 67.18
N VAL A 253 119.86 24.60 66.08
CA VAL A 253 121.29 24.25 65.95
C VAL A 253 122.18 25.49 66.11
N GLU A 254 121.79 26.63 65.55
CA GLU A 254 122.51 27.90 65.74
C GLU A 254 122.49 28.34 67.21
N VAL A 255 121.35 28.21 67.90
CA VAL A 255 121.25 28.49 69.35
C VAL A 255 122.07 27.51 70.20
N GLU A 256 122.10 26.22 69.86
CA GLU A 256 122.95 25.23 70.55
C GLU A 256 124.45 25.54 70.33
N THR A 257 124.83 25.96 69.12
CA THR A 257 126.20 26.38 68.79
C THR A 257 126.59 27.62 69.60
N VAL A 258 125.74 28.66 69.61
CA VAL A 258 125.97 29.88 70.41
C VAL A 258 125.98 29.59 71.92
N GLN A 259 125.26 28.58 72.40
CA GLN A 259 125.37 28.12 73.79
C GLN A 259 126.71 27.43 74.07
N ALA A 260 127.18 26.54 73.18
CA ALA A 260 128.49 25.90 73.29
C ALA A 260 129.65 26.92 73.25
N ASP A 261 129.57 27.92 72.36
CA ASP A 261 130.51 29.04 72.31
C ASP A 261 130.46 29.88 73.61
N ALA A 262 129.26 30.13 74.15
CA ALA A 262 129.10 30.86 75.42
C ALA A 262 129.61 30.06 76.65
N GLU A 263 129.52 28.74 76.65
CA GLU A 263 130.13 27.89 77.69
C GLU A 263 131.65 27.80 77.54
N THR A 264 132.16 27.74 76.30
CA THR A 264 133.59 27.85 76.01
C THR A 264 134.13 29.20 76.52
N ALA A 265 133.54 30.32 76.10
CA ALA A 265 133.93 31.65 76.56
C ALA A 265 133.80 31.82 78.11
N ARG A 266 132.84 31.16 78.76
CA ARG A 266 132.74 31.13 80.23
C ARG A 266 133.88 30.35 80.89
N THR A 267 134.28 29.21 80.34
CA THR A 267 135.39 28.40 80.89
C THR A 267 136.75 29.06 80.61
N GLU A 268 136.94 29.70 79.46
CA GLU A 268 138.08 30.58 79.19
C GLU A 268 138.12 31.76 80.16
N THR A 269 137.00 32.44 80.39
CA THR A 269 136.91 33.55 81.36
C THR A 269 137.23 33.08 82.79
N ALA A 270 136.74 31.92 83.20
CA ALA A 270 137.05 31.33 84.50
C ALA A 270 138.55 30.98 84.63
N THR A 271 139.16 30.47 83.56
CA THR A 271 140.59 30.17 83.49
C THR A 271 141.43 31.44 83.58
N ALA A 272 141.08 32.49 82.82
CA ALA A 272 141.74 33.79 82.87
C ALA A 272 141.60 34.48 84.25
N ILE A 273 140.50 34.26 84.97
CA ILE A 273 140.33 34.72 86.36
C ILE A 273 141.26 33.93 87.30
N ALA A 274 141.40 32.62 87.12
CA ALA A 274 142.34 31.81 87.90
C ALA A 274 143.80 32.22 87.65
N GLU A 275 144.21 32.43 86.39
CA GLU A 275 145.54 32.94 86.03
C GLU A 275 145.80 34.34 86.62
N ARG A 276 144.80 35.24 86.59
CA ARG A 276 144.89 36.56 87.23
C ARG A 276 145.12 36.44 88.73
N ASP A 277 144.41 35.54 89.41
CA ASP A 277 144.49 35.38 90.85
C ASP A 277 145.74 34.60 91.30
N GLU A 278 146.35 33.80 90.43
CA GLU A 278 147.71 33.26 90.66
C GLU A 278 148.78 34.33 90.45
N ARG A 279 148.74 35.09 89.33
CA ARG A 279 149.63 36.24 89.11
C ARG A 279 149.53 37.31 90.19
N ARG A 280 148.38 37.42 90.87
CA ARG A 280 148.22 38.28 92.04
C ARG A 280 149.03 37.78 93.23
N LYS A 281 149.08 36.48 93.50
CA LYS A 281 149.95 35.90 94.55
C LYS A 281 151.42 36.09 94.20
N GLU A 282 151.79 35.93 92.93
CA GLU A 282 153.14 36.21 92.43
C GLU A 282 153.53 37.68 92.67
N LEU A 283 152.63 38.63 92.38
CA LEU A 283 152.83 40.06 92.67
C LEU A 283 152.92 40.39 94.17
N GLU A 284 152.13 39.71 95.01
CA GLU A 284 152.21 39.85 96.47
C GLU A 284 153.52 39.25 97.02
N ALA A 285 154.09 38.20 96.40
CA ALA A 285 155.41 37.65 96.71
C ALA A 285 156.57 38.55 96.23
N VAL A 286 156.51 39.10 95.01
CA VAL A 286 157.54 39.99 94.45
C VAL A 286 157.65 41.29 95.25
N ASN A 287 156.53 41.86 95.73
CA ASN A 287 156.56 43.04 96.60
C ASN A 287 157.29 42.81 97.94
N ALA A 288 157.34 41.58 98.46
CA ALA A 288 158.08 41.27 99.68
C ALA A 288 159.61 41.28 99.45
N GLN A 289 160.06 40.90 98.24
CA GLN A 289 161.49 40.82 97.90
C GLN A 289 162.10 42.17 97.49
N LEU A 290 161.26 43.11 97.04
CA LEU A 290 161.68 44.45 96.60
C LEU A 290 162.32 45.31 97.71
N ALA A 291 162.09 44.97 98.98
CA ALA A 291 162.63 45.70 100.14
C ALA A 291 164.11 45.36 100.47
N GLU A 292 164.62 44.21 100.03
CA GLU A 292 165.96 43.71 100.43
C GLU A 292 167.02 43.98 99.33
N VAL A 293 166.59 43.99 98.06
CA VAL A 293 167.45 44.21 96.88
C VAL A 293 168.11 45.60 96.82
N GLN A 294 167.64 46.59 97.59
CA GLN A 294 168.19 47.96 97.59
C GLN A 294 169.62 48.07 98.13
N ASN A 295 170.20 47.01 98.74
CA ASN A 295 171.53 47.06 99.34
C ASN A 295 172.67 46.51 98.45
N ASP A 296 172.37 45.61 97.49
CA ASP A 296 173.39 44.89 96.69
C ASP A 296 173.45 45.28 95.20
N VAL A 297 172.78 46.37 94.81
CA VAL A 297 172.94 47.02 93.47
C VAL A 297 174.41 47.37 93.16
N ALA A 298 175.27 47.43 94.18
CA ALA A 298 176.71 47.69 94.04
C ALA A 298 177.55 46.50 93.50
N LYS A 299 176.96 45.32 93.25
CA LYS A 299 177.67 44.11 92.76
C LYS A 299 176.95 43.37 91.64
N ALA A 300 176.61 44.11 90.59
CA ALA A 300 176.20 43.52 89.32
C ALA A 300 177.38 42.82 88.56
N GLU A 301 177.07 42.27 87.40
CA GLU A 301 177.98 41.96 86.26
C GLU A 301 178.79 40.64 86.21
N GLU A 302 178.78 39.72 87.20
CA GLU A 302 179.53 38.44 87.08
C GLU A 302 178.72 37.13 87.26
N ARG A 303 177.72 36.90 86.37
CA ARG A 303 177.38 35.61 85.71
C ARG A 303 176.13 35.81 84.85
N ALA A 304 176.24 35.55 83.55
CA ALA A 304 175.86 34.30 82.88
C ALA A 304 174.32 34.07 82.85
N GLY A 305 173.71 33.72 81.73
CA GLY A 305 174.27 32.92 80.63
C GLY A 305 173.76 31.47 80.67
N GLN A 306 172.55 31.25 81.17
CA GLN A 306 171.81 29.99 81.12
C GLN A 306 170.31 30.28 80.98
N LEU A 307 169.76 30.00 79.79
CA LEU A 307 168.40 29.53 79.45
C LEU A 307 168.08 29.89 77.99
N ALA A 308 168.80 29.24 77.07
CA ALA A 308 168.58 29.32 75.62
C ALA A 308 167.89 28.04 75.09
N GLN A 309 166.93 27.51 75.85
CA GLN A 309 166.08 26.37 75.47
C GLN A 309 164.67 26.59 76.01
N GLU A 310 163.73 26.88 75.11
CA GLU A 310 162.31 26.40 75.13
C GLU A 310 161.45 27.00 73.99
N ILE A 311 161.98 27.94 73.20
CA ILE A 311 161.34 28.34 71.93
C ILE A 311 161.79 27.39 70.79
N LYS A 312 161.25 26.16 70.77
CA LYS A 312 161.49 25.17 69.70
C LYS A 312 160.31 24.24 69.36
N THR A 313 159.13 24.43 69.98
CA THR A 313 158.00 23.50 69.85
C THR A 313 156.66 24.23 69.94
N ALA A 314 156.20 24.78 68.81
CA ALA A 314 154.81 25.27 68.63
C ALA A 314 154.35 25.25 67.16
N GLU A 315 155.26 25.42 66.19
CA GLU A 315 154.94 25.48 64.74
C GLU A 315 154.42 24.17 64.11
N ALA A 316 154.30 23.08 64.89
CA ALA A 316 153.90 21.76 64.38
C ALA A 316 152.39 21.46 64.44
N ALA A 317 151.60 22.19 65.24
CA ALA A 317 150.18 21.86 65.47
C ALA A 317 149.22 22.45 64.42
N SER A 318 149.60 23.54 63.73
CA SER A 318 148.64 24.34 62.94
C SER A 318 148.31 23.79 61.53
N GLN A 319 149.07 22.82 61.02
CA GLN A 319 148.90 22.36 59.63
C GLN A 319 148.03 21.10 59.51
N GLN A 320 148.04 20.21 60.51
CA GLN A 320 147.35 18.91 60.44
C GLN A 320 145.81 19.06 60.49
N SER A 321 145.28 20.08 61.18
CA SER A 321 143.83 20.28 61.32
C SER A 321 143.14 20.80 60.05
N LYS A 322 143.90 21.25 59.04
CA LYS A 322 143.33 21.93 57.87
C LYS A 322 142.95 20.94 56.77
N ASP A 323 143.87 20.04 56.44
CA ASP A 323 143.73 19.08 55.35
C ASP A 323 142.69 17.96 55.66
N GLN A 324 142.26 17.81 56.92
CA GLN A 324 141.22 16.85 57.32
C GLN A 324 139.78 17.40 57.17
N LEU A 325 139.58 18.71 57.16
CA LEU A 325 138.23 19.31 57.09
C LEU A 325 137.67 19.33 55.67
N ASP A 326 138.50 19.69 54.68
CA ASP A 326 138.07 19.79 53.27
C ASP A 326 137.67 18.42 52.67
N ALA A 327 138.28 17.32 53.13
CA ALA A 327 137.98 15.97 52.65
C ALA A 327 136.60 15.47 53.12
N THR A 328 136.30 15.59 54.42
CA THR A 328 135.03 15.11 54.99
C THR A 328 133.84 15.98 54.57
N ALA A 329 134.07 17.23 54.18
CA ALA A 329 133.04 18.07 53.59
C ALA A 329 132.53 17.52 52.24
N GLN A 330 133.44 17.14 51.32
CA GLN A 330 133.07 16.71 49.96
C GLN A 330 132.31 15.38 49.94
N GLU A 331 132.71 14.41 50.77
CA GLU A 331 132.03 13.10 50.87
C GLU A 331 130.58 13.24 51.38
N ARG A 332 130.32 14.22 52.25
CA ARG A 332 129.00 14.46 52.85
C ARG A 332 128.03 15.20 51.92
N TYR A 333 128.53 16.10 51.07
CA TYR A 333 127.72 16.72 50.01
C TYR A 333 127.30 15.68 48.96
N ALA A 334 128.22 14.83 48.50
CA ALA A 334 127.92 13.80 47.49
C ALA A 334 126.88 12.76 47.96
N GLN A 335 126.84 12.43 49.25
CA GLN A 335 125.82 11.53 49.81
C GLN A 335 124.43 12.19 49.90
N LEU A 336 124.37 13.47 50.28
CA LEU A 336 123.10 14.21 50.38
C LEU A 336 122.50 14.52 49.00
N GLU A 337 123.34 14.77 48.00
CA GLU A 337 122.91 14.98 46.61
C GLU A 337 122.28 13.69 46.03
N ALA A 338 122.93 12.54 46.22
CA ALA A 338 122.40 11.24 45.79
C ALA A 338 121.12 10.81 46.53
N GLU A 339 121.03 11.00 47.85
CA GLU A 339 119.80 10.66 48.61
C GLU A 339 118.64 11.62 48.30
N ALA A 340 118.92 12.83 47.81
CA ALA A 340 117.92 13.75 47.29
C ALA A 340 117.43 13.35 45.89
N GLU A 341 118.34 12.93 44.99
CA GLU A 341 117.98 12.45 43.64
C GLU A 341 117.13 11.16 43.70
N ASP A 342 117.50 10.16 44.51
CA ASP A 342 116.71 8.93 44.69
C ASP A 342 115.30 9.22 45.24
N ARG A 343 115.16 10.21 46.14
CA ARG A 343 113.85 10.62 46.68
C ARG A 343 113.04 11.44 45.68
N ALA A 344 113.67 12.29 44.88
CA ALA A 344 113.01 13.03 43.81
C ALA A 344 112.43 12.05 42.78
N ALA A 345 113.23 11.08 42.32
CA ALA A 345 112.80 10.04 41.39
C ALA A 345 111.60 9.23 41.93
N LEU A 346 111.67 8.76 43.19
CA LEU A 346 110.56 8.01 43.82
C LEU A 346 109.27 8.83 43.98
N ILE A 347 109.36 10.15 44.16
CA ILE A 347 108.18 11.03 44.23
C ILE A 347 107.64 11.32 42.82
N GLU A 348 108.51 11.49 41.83
CA GLU A 348 108.13 11.73 40.44
C GLU A 348 107.47 10.49 39.82
N ASP A 349 108.04 9.29 39.99
CA ASP A 349 107.44 8.01 39.58
C ASP A 349 106.04 7.82 40.19
N ALA A 350 105.90 8.06 41.51
CA ALA A 350 104.62 7.92 42.22
C ALA A 350 103.58 8.98 41.83
N ALA A 351 104.02 10.17 41.40
CA ALA A 351 103.16 11.22 40.85
C ALA A 351 102.71 10.89 39.43
N GLN A 352 103.62 10.37 38.59
CA GLN A 352 103.32 9.92 37.22
C GLN A 352 102.38 8.71 37.23
N GLU A 353 102.59 7.71 38.10
CA GLU A 353 101.69 6.56 38.24
C GLU A 353 100.27 7.01 38.63
N ARG A 354 100.14 7.95 39.57
CA ARG A 354 98.84 8.51 39.96
C ARG A 354 98.17 9.33 38.86
N MET A 355 98.90 10.18 38.13
CA MET A 355 98.33 10.92 37.01
C MET A 355 97.86 9.98 35.90
N ALA A 356 98.67 8.99 35.51
CA ALA A 356 98.27 7.98 34.53
C ALA A 356 97.03 7.17 34.98
N GLN A 357 96.91 6.87 36.27
CA GLN A 357 95.76 6.17 36.84
C GLN A 357 94.48 7.04 36.84
N VAL A 358 94.59 8.34 37.13
CA VAL A 358 93.48 9.30 37.05
C VAL A 358 93.05 9.55 35.59
N GLU A 359 93.99 9.69 34.66
CA GLU A 359 93.69 9.80 33.23
C GLU A 359 92.99 8.54 32.70
N ALA A 360 93.43 7.34 33.12
CA ALA A 360 92.79 6.08 32.73
C ALA A 360 91.35 5.97 33.25
N ASP A 361 91.09 6.31 34.52
CA ASP A 361 89.73 6.31 35.10
C ASP A 361 88.84 7.39 34.46
N ALA A 362 89.40 8.56 34.11
CA ALA A 362 88.67 9.62 33.40
C ALA A 362 88.30 9.18 31.98
N GLN A 363 89.24 8.66 31.20
CA GLN A 363 88.99 8.14 29.84
C GLN A 363 88.01 6.96 29.85
N ALA A 364 88.08 6.07 30.86
CA ALA A 364 87.12 4.97 31.00
C ALA A 364 85.69 5.47 31.26
N ARG A 365 85.51 6.50 32.10
CA ARG A 365 84.19 7.12 32.34
C ARG A 365 83.69 7.90 31.13
N GLU A 366 84.56 8.62 30.44
CA GLU A 366 84.19 9.35 29.23
C GLU A 366 83.71 8.37 28.14
N ALA A 367 84.41 7.25 27.95
CA ALA A 367 84.00 6.19 27.05
C ALA A 367 82.65 5.55 27.45
N GLU A 368 82.38 5.35 28.75
CA GLU A 368 81.09 4.84 29.24
C GLU A 368 79.94 5.83 28.96
N VAL A 369 80.18 7.14 29.13
CA VAL A 369 79.19 8.19 28.84
C VAL A 369 78.96 8.32 27.33
N GLN A 370 80.01 8.35 26.51
CA GLN A 370 79.90 8.38 25.05
C GLN A 370 79.14 7.14 24.51
N ALA A 371 79.39 5.95 25.07
CA ALA A 371 78.64 4.74 24.71
C ALA A 371 77.14 4.83 25.05
N LYS A 372 76.78 5.39 26.21
CA LYS A 372 75.37 5.62 26.60
C LYS A 372 74.69 6.69 25.75
N ILE A 373 75.40 7.74 25.36
CA ILE A 373 74.89 8.75 24.43
C ILE A 373 74.58 8.09 23.07
N ALA A 374 75.52 7.32 22.52
CA ALA A 374 75.31 6.60 21.26
C ALA A 374 74.13 5.61 21.34
N GLU A 375 73.98 4.87 22.44
CA GLU A 375 72.84 3.95 22.66
C GLU A 375 71.49 4.70 22.73
N LEU A 376 71.46 5.91 23.31
CA LEU A 376 70.27 6.75 23.37
C LEU A 376 69.96 7.40 22.01
N GLU A 377 70.96 7.85 21.26
CA GLU A 377 70.81 8.37 19.91
C GLU A 377 70.30 7.30 18.94
N GLU A 378 70.83 6.08 18.99
CA GLU A 378 70.34 4.94 18.19
C GLU A 378 68.86 4.64 18.50
N LYS A 379 68.49 4.58 19.79
CA LYS A 379 67.08 4.38 20.20
C LYS A 379 66.18 5.54 19.79
N ALA A 380 66.67 6.78 19.85
CA ALA A 380 65.92 7.95 19.41
C ALA A 380 65.68 7.93 17.89
N GLN A 381 66.71 7.60 17.09
CA GLN A 381 66.58 7.43 15.64
C GLN A 381 65.64 6.26 15.29
N ALA A 382 65.78 5.11 15.94
CA ALA A 382 64.91 3.95 15.73
C ALA A 382 63.43 4.27 16.05
N ASN A 383 63.16 4.95 17.16
CA ASN A 383 61.81 5.41 17.51
C ASN A 383 61.27 6.44 16.51
N ARG A 384 62.11 7.37 16.03
CA ARG A 384 61.68 8.37 15.03
C ARG A 384 61.34 7.73 13.70
N LEU A 385 62.17 6.81 13.21
CA LEU A 385 61.91 6.02 12.00
C LEU A 385 60.65 5.15 12.14
N ARG A 386 60.39 4.62 13.34
CA ARG A 386 59.16 3.87 13.63
C ARG A 386 57.91 4.76 13.57
N LEU A 387 57.96 5.96 14.16
CA LEU A 387 56.86 6.94 14.05
C LEU A 387 56.68 7.44 12.61
N GLU A 388 57.76 7.71 11.88
CA GLU A 388 57.70 8.09 10.46
C GLU A 388 57.01 7.00 9.62
N ALA A 389 57.27 5.72 9.89
CA ALA A 389 56.58 4.59 9.25
C ALA A 389 55.11 4.45 9.70
N GLU A 390 54.81 4.59 10.99
CA GLU A 390 53.44 4.54 11.52
C GLU A 390 52.57 5.68 10.96
N VAL A 391 53.13 6.87 10.76
CA VAL A 391 52.45 8.00 10.12
C VAL A 391 52.26 7.79 8.62
N GLN A 392 53.23 7.19 7.91
CA GLN A 392 53.07 6.85 6.48
C GLN A 392 52.00 5.79 6.25
N ASP A 393 51.92 4.76 7.12
CA ASP A 393 50.88 3.74 7.04
C ASP A 393 49.48 4.34 7.33
N LEU A 394 49.36 5.19 8.36
CA LEU A 394 48.11 5.92 8.63
C LEU A 394 47.70 6.82 7.45
N ALA A 395 48.64 7.52 6.80
CA ALA A 395 48.34 8.33 5.62
C ALA A 395 47.81 7.46 4.46
N ALA A 396 48.45 6.32 4.18
CA ALA A 396 47.97 5.38 3.16
C ALA A 396 46.60 4.76 3.50
N GLN A 397 46.30 4.53 4.79
CA GLN A 397 44.98 4.11 5.24
C GLN A 397 43.92 5.22 5.04
N VAL A 398 44.26 6.49 5.26
CA VAL A 398 43.36 7.64 4.99
C VAL A 398 43.11 7.80 3.50
N ASP A 399 44.14 7.80 2.65
CA ASP A 399 43.99 7.84 1.19
C ASP A 399 43.07 6.71 0.68
N THR A 400 43.23 5.50 1.25
CA THR A 400 42.39 4.34 0.93
C THR A 400 40.94 4.52 1.41
N ALA A 401 40.73 5.18 2.57
CA ALA A 401 39.38 5.47 3.07
C ALA A 401 38.68 6.55 2.23
N GLU A 402 39.39 7.60 1.80
CA GLU A 402 38.85 8.63 0.91
C GLU A 402 38.48 8.07 -0.47
N GLN A 403 39.33 7.23 -1.07
CA GLN A 403 39.02 6.53 -2.33
C GLN A 403 37.76 5.67 -2.21
N ARG A 404 37.59 4.94 -1.11
CA ARG A 404 36.40 4.11 -0.87
C ARG A 404 35.16 4.96 -0.61
N LEU A 405 35.29 6.12 0.04
CA LEU A 405 34.18 7.06 0.21
C LEU A 405 33.74 7.64 -1.14
N ALA A 406 34.68 8.03 -2.00
CA ALA A 406 34.39 8.51 -3.35
C ALA A 406 33.70 7.44 -4.21
N GLN A 407 34.19 6.19 -4.19
CA GLN A 407 33.54 5.07 -4.88
C GLN A 407 32.10 4.84 -4.39
N VAL A 408 31.87 4.83 -3.07
CA VAL A 408 30.51 4.66 -2.51
C VAL A 408 29.59 5.83 -2.89
N GLN A 409 30.11 7.06 -2.98
CA GLN A 409 29.33 8.21 -3.47
C GLN A 409 28.97 8.05 -4.95
N GLU A 410 29.89 7.63 -5.81
CA GLU A 410 29.65 7.39 -7.24
C GLU A 410 28.65 6.25 -7.47
N GLU A 411 28.84 5.10 -6.79
CA GLU A 411 27.89 3.97 -6.83
C GLU A 411 26.50 4.37 -6.34
N THR A 412 26.41 5.20 -5.30
CA THR A 412 25.12 5.69 -4.77
C THR A 412 24.45 6.65 -5.76
N GLN A 413 25.19 7.58 -6.38
CA GLN A 413 24.65 8.49 -7.39
C GLN A 413 24.17 7.73 -8.63
N ALA A 414 24.97 6.78 -9.14
CA ALA A 414 24.60 5.93 -10.27
C ALA A 414 23.33 5.11 -9.98
N ARG A 415 23.21 4.53 -8.78
CA ARG A 415 22.05 3.74 -8.36
C ARG A 415 20.79 4.59 -8.18
N THR A 416 20.92 5.83 -7.69
CA THR A 416 19.80 6.79 -7.62
C THR A 416 19.35 7.18 -9.02
N ALA A 417 20.26 7.56 -9.93
CA ALA A 417 19.92 7.91 -11.30
C ALA A 417 19.26 6.75 -12.07
N GLN A 418 19.73 5.51 -11.86
CA GLN A 418 19.10 4.30 -12.42
C GLN A 418 17.67 4.11 -11.87
N MET A 419 17.46 4.32 -10.58
CA MET A 419 16.15 4.19 -9.93
C MET A 419 15.17 5.29 -10.40
N GLU A 420 15.64 6.54 -10.54
CA GLU A 420 14.86 7.64 -11.11
C GLU A 420 14.46 7.36 -12.57
N THR A 421 15.39 6.84 -13.38
CA THR A 421 15.13 6.48 -14.78
C THR A 421 14.07 5.38 -14.86
N SER A 422 14.23 4.30 -14.09
CA SER A 422 13.26 3.20 -14.07
C SER A 422 11.89 3.60 -13.50
N ALA A 423 11.85 4.55 -12.56
CA ALA A 423 10.60 5.12 -12.09
C ALA A 423 9.90 5.96 -13.18
N GLN A 424 10.65 6.79 -13.91
CA GLN A 424 10.12 7.58 -15.04
C GLN A 424 9.61 6.68 -16.19
N GLU A 425 10.35 5.63 -16.55
CA GLU A 425 9.91 4.62 -17.53
C GLU A 425 8.60 3.95 -17.11
N ARG A 426 8.49 3.52 -15.85
CA ARG A 426 7.26 2.91 -15.31
C ARG A 426 6.08 3.88 -15.28
N ILE A 427 6.31 5.16 -14.96
CA ILE A 427 5.26 6.19 -14.98
C ILE A 427 4.79 6.41 -16.43
N ALA A 428 5.71 6.63 -17.37
CA ALA A 428 5.37 6.82 -18.78
C ALA A 428 4.63 5.61 -19.39
N GLN A 429 4.99 4.39 -18.99
CA GLN A 429 4.26 3.19 -19.41
C GLN A 429 2.86 3.11 -18.80
N MET A 430 2.69 3.39 -17.50
CA MET A 430 1.35 3.45 -16.88
C MET A 430 0.47 4.54 -17.50
N GLU A 431 1.04 5.69 -17.87
CA GLU A 431 0.33 6.76 -18.58
C GLU A 431 -0.09 6.33 -20.00
N ALA A 432 0.76 5.59 -20.73
CA ALA A 432 0.44 5.04 -22.04
C ALA A 432 -0.67 3.97 -21.95
N ASP A 433 -0.53 2.99 -21.05
CA ASP A 433 -1.53 1.94 -20.81
C ASP A 433 -2.89 2.54 -20.41
N ALA A 434 -2.88 3.61 -19.58
CA ALA A 434 -4.09 4.32 -19.19
C ALA A 434 -4.73 5.11 -20.35
N GLN A 435 -3.94 5.74 -21.21
CA GLN A 435 -4.42 6.44 -22.40
C GLN A 435 -5.01 5.48 -23.43
N GLU A 436 -4.36 4.33 -23.67
CA GLU A 436 -4.92 3.30 -24.57
C GLU A 436 -6.26 2.79 -24.03
N ARG A 437 -6.33 2.46 -22.73
CA ARG A 437 -7.55 1.96 -22.11
C ARG A 437 -8.67 3.00 -22.07
N ALA A 438 -8.36 4.29 -21.93
CA ALA A 438 -9.33 5.37 -22.06
C ALA A 438 -9.88 5.46 -23.49
N ALA A 439 -9.02 5.38 -24.51
CA ALA A 439 -9.44 5.40 -25.91
C ALA A 439 -10.26 4.16 -26.31
N GLN A 440 -9.93 2.97 -25.78
CA GLN A 440 -10.72 1.75 -25.94
C GLN A 440 -12.14 1.93 -25.35
N LEU A 441 -12.24 2.41 -24.10
CA LEU A 441 -13.53 2.65 -23.44
C LEU A 441 -14.36 3.74 -24.14
N GLU A 442 -13.73 4.78 -24.67
CA GLU A 442 -14.43 5.81 -25.46
C GLU A 442 -14.98 5.23 -26.78
N ALA A 443 -14.20 4.40 -27.48
CA ALA A 443 -14.66 3.73 -28.70
C ALA A 443 -15.80 2.72 -28.44
N GLU A 444 -15.73 1.97 -27.34
CA GLU A 444 -16.82 1.09 -26.90
C GLU A 444 -18.08 1.90 -26.56
N ALA A 445 -17.94 3.02 -25.84
CA ALA A 445 -19.06 3.90 -25.48
C ALA A 445 -19.71 4.55 -26.71
N GLN A 446 -18.92 5.02 -27.68
CA GLN A 446 -19.43 5.55 -28.95
C GLN A 446 -20.16 4.47 -29.76
N THR A 447 -19.65 3.24 -29.78
CA THR A 447 -20.30 2.10 -30.45
C THR A 447 -21.64 1.77 -29.79
N ARG A 448 -21.68 1.65 -28.46
CA ARG A 448 -22.90 1.41 -27.68
C ARG A 448 -23.95 2.52 -27.88
N LEU A 449 -23.53 3.78 -27.97
CA LEU A 449 -24.44 4.90 -28.25
C LEU A 449 -25.06 4.78 -29.65
N ALA A 450 -24.27 4.46 -30.68
CA ALA A 450 -24.78 4.24 -32.03
C ALA A 450 -25.77 3.05 -32.12
N GLU A 451 -25.49 1.94 -31.42
CA GLU A 451 -26.40 0.79 -31.30
C GLU A 451 -27.73 1.18 -30.63
N ILE A 452 -27.68 1.99 -29.56
CA ILE A 452 -28.86 2.50 -28.87
C ILE A 452 -29.66 3.47 -29.74
N GLU A 453 -29.00 4.41 -30.42
CA GLU A 453 -29.65 5.36 -31.34
C GLU A 453 -30.33 4.62 -32.50
N GLN A 454 -29.68 3.62 -33.09
CA GLN A 454 -30.28 2.78 -34.13
C GLN A 454 -31.48 1.99 -33.59
N THR A 455 -31.38 1.42 -32.39
CA THR A 455 -32.46 0.66 -31.76
C THR A 455 -33.67 1.55 -31.45
N VAL A 456 -33.45 2.75 -30.90
CA VAL A 456 -34.50 3.73 -30.62
C VAL A 456 -35.16 4.23 -31.90
N SER A 457 -34.36 4.56 -32.94
CA SER A 457 -34.88 4.96 -34.25
C SER A 457 -35.72 3.86 -34.91
N THR A 458 -35.30 2.60 -34.77
CA THR A 458 -36.05 1.44 -35.27
C THR A 458 -37.37 1.27 -34.51
N ARG A 459 -37.35 1.25 -33.17
CA ARG A 459 -38.60 1.09 -32.38
C ARG A 459 -39.53 2.30 -32.52
N GLN A 460 -39.02 3.50 -32.78
CA GLN A 460 -39.84 4.67 -33.08
C GLN A 460 -40.52 4.53 -34.44
N ALA A 461 -39.83 4.04 -35.48
CA ALA A 461 -40.43 3.76 -36.77
C ALA A 461 -41.48 2.62 -36.71
N GLU A 462 -41.27 1.61 -35.86
CA GLU A 462 -42.28 0.58 -35.56
C GLU A 462 -43.51 1.18 -34.88
N LEU A 463 -43.33 2.01 -33.84
CA LEU A 463 -44.43 2.68 -33.12
C LEU A 463 -45.23 3.63 -34.04
N ASP A 464 -44.55 4.37 -34.93
CA ASP A 464 -45.21 5.22 -35.94
C ASP A 464 -46.01 4.40 -36.97
N ALA A 465 -45.62 3.13 -37.21
CA ALA A 465 -46.36 2.21 -38.08
C ALA A 465 -47.54 1.55 -37.34
N GLU A 466 -47.34 1.09 -36.10
CA GLU A 466 -48.39 0.57 -35.21
C GLU A 466 -49.48 1.63 -34.99
N ALA A 467 -49.10 2.91 -34.79
CA ALA A 467 -50.03 4.02 -34.64
C ALA A 467 -50.89 4.25 -35.90
N ARG A 468 -50.30 4.24 -37.10
CA ARG A 468 -51.04 4.38 -38.37
C ARG A 468 -51.99 3.22 -38.61
N GLN A 469 -51.57 1.99 -38.32
CA GLN A 469 -52.45 0.82 -38.40
C GLN A 469 -53.66 0.95 -37.45
N ALA A 470 -53.46 1.51 -36.26
CA ALA A 470 -54.55 1.80 -35.33
C ALA A 470 -55.47 2.93 -35.83
N GLU A 471 -54.93 4.00 -36.43
CA GLU A 471 -55.71 5.08 -37.04
C GLU A 471 -56.54 4.59 -38.24
N ASP A 472 -55.95 3.78 -39.13
CA ASP A 472 -56.64 3.15 -40.26
C ASP A 472 -57.75 2.18 -39.78
N ALA A 473 -57.46 1.36 -38.77
CA ALA A 473 -58.46 0.46 -38.17
C ALA A 473 -59.61 1.21 -37.48
N LEU A 474 -59.32 2.32 -36.78
CA LEU A 474 -60.35 3.19 -36.22
C LEU A 474 -61.17 3.89 -37.32
N SER A 475 -60.55 4.29 -38.43
CA SER A 475 -61.24 4.85 -39.60
C SER A 475 -62.21 3.83 -40.21
N TYR A 476 -61.76 2.58 -40.38
CA TYR A 476 -62.59 1.46 -40.84
C TYR A 476 -63.77 1.19 -39.89
N LEU A 477 -63.51 1.06 -38.58
CA LEU A 477 -64.54 0.83 -37.56
C LEU A 477 -65.58 1.97 -37.51
N ASN A 478 -65.17 3.22 -37.65
CA ASN A 478 -66.10 4.35 -37.71
C ASN A 478 -66.98 4.31 -38.97
N ALA A 479 -66.43 3.90 -40.12
CA ALA A 479 -67.20 3.71 -41.35
C ALA A 479 -68.18 2.52 -41.24
N GLU A 480 -67.77 1.43 -40.59
CA GLU A 480 -68.64 0.28 -40.32
C GLU A 480 -69.79 0.66 -39.38
N VAL A 481 -69.51 1.38 -38.28
CA VAL A 481 -70.51 1.93 -37.36
C VAL A 481 -71.48 2.85 -38.09
N ALA A 482 -71.00 3.80 -38.90
CA ALA A 482 -71.87 4.68 -39.69
C ALA A 482 -72.79 3.90 -40.64
N SER A 483 -72.28 2.86 -41.31
CA SER A 483 -73.10 1.98 -42.15
C SER A 483 -74.12 1.16 -41.34
N GLY A 484 -73.78 0.81 -40.09
CA GLY A 484 -74.68 0.16 -39.14
C GLY A 484 -75.79 1.10 -38.64
N GLU A 485 -75.47 2.37 -38.40
CA GLU A 485 -76.45 3.41 -38.05
C GLU A 485 -77.39 3.72 -39.22
N GLU A 486 -76.89 3.81 -40.46
CA GLU A 486 -77.73 3.94 -41.66
C GLU A 486 -78.66 2.74 -41.85
N ARG A 487 -78.15 1.51 -41.66
CA ARG A 487 -78.98 0.28 -41.70
C ARG A 487 -80.03 0.26 -40.58
N LEU A 488 -79.67 0.69 -39.36
CA LEU A 488 -80.62 0.82 -38.25
C LEU A 488 -81.70 1.89 -38.53
N ALA A 489 -81.33 3.02 -39.14
CA ALA A 489 -82.29 4.04 -39.54
C ALA A 489 -83.24 3.55 -40.64
N ALA A 490 -82.73 2.80 -41.63
CA ALA A 490 -83.55 2.14 -42.66
C ALA A 490 -84.52 1.13 -42.05
N LEU A 491 -84.02 0.20 -41.22
CA LEU A 491 -84.86 -0.79 -40.53
C LEU A 491 -85.87 -0.16 -39.56
N GLN A 492 -85.55 0.98 -38.94
CA GLN A 492 -86.52 1.74 -38.15
C GLN A 492 -87.60 2.39 -39.02
N SER A 493 -87.25 2.89 -40.21
CA SER A 493 -88.22 3.42 -41.18
C SER A 493 -89.15 2.30 -41.69
N GLU A 494 -88.58 1.16 -42.09
CA GLU A 494 -89.35 -0.03 -42.50
C GLU A 494 -90.25 -0.55 -41.37
N LEU A 495 -89.78 -0.54 -40.12
CA LEU A 495 -90.57 -0.98 -38.96
C LEU A 495 -91.68 0.02 -38.60
N VAL A 496 -91.51 1.33 -38.88
CA VAL A 496 -92.58 2.33 -38.80
C VAL A 496 -93.58 2.13 -39.92
N GLU A 497 -93.13 1.96 -41.17
CA GLU A 497 -94.01 1.74 -42.33
C GLU A 497 -94.81 0.42 -42.21
N ALA A 498 -94.19 -0.65 -41.71
CA ALA A 498 -94.86 -1.90 -41.36
C ALA A 498 -95.84 -1.73 -40.18
N ARG A 499 -95.53 -0.85 -39.21
CA ARG A 499 -96.46 -0.48 -38.13
C ARG A 499 -97.67 0.27 -38.66
N ASP A 500 -97.47 1.20 -39.58
CA ASP A 500 -98.53 2.03 -40.15
C ASP A 500 -99.39 1.20 -41.12
N MET A 501 -98.81 0.25 -41.85
CA MET A 501 -99.56 -0.78 -42.58
C MET A 501 -100.38 -1.69 -41.64
N LEU A 502 -99.80 -2.14 -40.52
CA LEU A 502 -100.53 -2.91 -39.51
C LEU A 502 -101.61 -2.08 -38.78
N ALA A 503 -101.39 -0.77 -38.60
CA ALA A 503 -102.37 0.15 -38.04
C ALA A 503 -103.50 0.44 -39.03
N ALA A 504 -103.20 0.55 -40.32
CA ALA A 504 -104.20 0.66 -41.39
C ALA A 504 -105.03 -0.63 -41.53
N GLN A 505 -104.39 -1.81 -41.46
CA GLN A 505 -105.09 -3.09 -41.41
C GLN A 505 -105.96 -3.21 -40.15
N ARG A 506 -105.47 -2.75 -38.98
CA ARG A 506 -106.28 -2.70 -37.76
C ARG A 506 -107.45 -1.71 -37.87
N ALA A 507 -107.26 -0.51 -38.39
CA ALA A 507 -108.36 0.44 -38.60
C ALA A 507 -109.42 -0.08 -39.60
N ALA A 508 -109.01 -0.86 -40.61
CA ALA A 508 -109.91 -1.56 -41.51
C ALA A 508 -110.70 -2.70 -40.82
N LEU A 509 -110.17 -3.29 -39.75
CA LEU A 509 -110.82 -4.34 -38.95
C LEU A 509 -111.67 -3.77 -37.80
N GLU A 510 -111.18 -2.75 -37.10
CA GLU A 510 -111.87 -1.99 -36.03
C GLU A 510 -113.00 -1.08 -36.56
N SER A 511 -113.32 -1.19 -37.85
CA SER A 511 -114.59 -0.74 -38.42
C SER A 511 -115.78 -1.66 -38.02
N ALA A 512 -115.56 -2.71 -37.23
CA ALA A 512 -116.59 -3.57 -36.66
C ALA A 512 -116.32 -3.95 -35.17
N GLU A 513 -117.38 -3.76 -34.36
CA GLU A 513 -117.57 -4.25 -32.97
C GLU A 513 -116.71 -3.70 -31.82
N GLU A 514 -117.18 -3.95 -30.58
CA GLU A 514 -116.94 -3.11 -29.40
C GLU A 514 -116.15 -3.80 -28.27
N ALA A 515 -115.16 -3.08 -27.69
CA ALA A 515 -114.87 -2.99 -26.24
C ALA A 515 -114.53 -4.28 -25.40
N PRO A 516 -114.08 -4.15 -24.12
CA PRO A 516 -113.07 -3.22 -23.59
C PRO A 516 -111.98 -3.90 -22.70
N ALA A 517 -110.86 -3.19 -22.51
CA ALA A 517 -110.01 -3.08 -21.31
C ALA A 517 -109.53 -4.33 -20.51
N SER A 518 -108.23 -4.37 -20.22
CA SER A 518 -107.73 -4.52 -18.83
C SER A 518 -106.24 -4.20 -18.67
N THR A 519 -105.84 -3.77 -17.46
CA THR A 519 -104.44 -3.54 -17.05
C THR A 519 -104.23 -4.17 -15.68
N PRO A 520 -103.13 -4.91 -15.48
CA PRO A 520 -102.38 -4.80 -14.22
C PRO A 520 -100.86 -4.97 -14.43
N ALA A 521 -99.98 -4.74 -13.46
CA ALA A 521 -99.95 -3.79 -12.33
C ALA A 521 -98.51 -3.82 -11.75
N ALA A 522 -98.04 -2.75 -11.14
CA ALA A 522 -96.70 -2.72 -10.54
C ALA A 522 -96.64 -3.47 -9.19
N ALA A 523 -95.51 -4.13 -8.91
CA ALA A 523 -95.16 -4.69 -7.61
C ALA A 523 -94.03 -3.86 -6.95
N GLN A 524 -93.92 -3.94 -5.62
CA GLN A 524 -93.19 -2.97 -4.79
C GLN A 524 -91.75 -3.43 -4.45
N PRO A 525 -90.81 -2.51 -4.18
CA PRO A 525 -89.42 -2.85 -3.91
C PRO A 525 -89.22 -3.43 -2.50
N MET A 526 -88.33 -4.43 -2.39
CA MET A 526 -87.73 -4.79 -1.11
C MET A 526 -86.53 -3.90 -0.80
N ALA A 527 -86.09 -3.90 0.47
CA ALA A 527 -85.13 -2.93 0.99
C ALA A 527 -83.76 -2.98 0.29
N ALA A 528 -83.20 -1.79 0.00
CA ALA A 528 -81.91 -1.66 -0.64
C ALA A 528 -80.74 -2.07 0.30
N PRO A 529 -79.71 -2.75 -0.21
CA PRO A 529 -78.43 -2.90 0.49
C PRO A 529 -77.76 -1.54 0.68
N ARG A 530 -76.89 -1.42 1.70
CA ARG A 530 -76.23 -0.16 2.09
C ARG A 530 -74.79 -0.05 1.58
N GLY A 531 -74.58 -0.41 0.31
CA GLY A 531 -73.31 -0.22 -0.38
C GLY A 531 -73.54 -0.21 -1.88
N ASP A 532 -72.72 0.55 -2.61
CA ASP A 532 -72.76 0.54 -4.08
C ASP A 532 -72.40 -0.87 -4.59
N PRO A 533 -73.17 -1.43 -5.55
CA PRO A 533 -72.94 -2.78 -6.05
C PRO A 533 -71.59 -2.86 -6.77
N ARG A 534 -70.81 -3.90 -6.45
CA ARG A 534 -69.40 -4.02 -6.87
C ARG A 534 -69.30 -5.01 -8.04
N PRO A 535 -68.53 -4.71 -9.11
CA PRO A 535 -68.46 -5.55 -10.30
C PRO A 535 -67.95 -6.95 -9.95
N PHE A 536 -68.75 -7.98 -10.26
CA PHE A 536 -68.54 -9.35 -9.78
C PHE A 536 -67.14 -9.91 -10.12
N GLY A 537 -66.57 -9.56 -11.27
CA GLY A 537 -65.21 -9.97 -11.65
C GLY A 537 -64.13 -9.48 -10.68
N LEU A 538 -64.18 -8.21 -10.27
CA LEU A 538 -63.27 -7.63 -9.27
C LEU A 538 -63.45 -8.35 -7.92
N VAL A 539 -64.69 -8.45 -7.46
CA VAL A 539 -65.05 -9.12 -6.20
C VAL A 539 -64.56 -10.57 -6.18
N ALA A 540 -64.72 -11.30 -7.28
CA ALA A 540 -64.26 -12.68 -7.40
C ALA A 540 -62.73 -12.79 -7.33
N SER A 541 -61.99 -11.92 -8.04
CA SER A 541 -60.51 -11.90 -7.97
C SER A 541 -59.98 -11.48 -6.60
N THR A 542 -60.62 -10.53 -5.93
CA THR A 542 -60.23 -10.11 -4.59
C THR A 542 -60.53 -11.20 -3.56
N VAL A 543 -61.67 -11.90 -3.68
CA VAL A 543 -62.01 -13.04 -2.80
C VAL A 543 -61.09 -14.25 -3.04
N SER A 544 -60.68 -14.55 -4.27
CA SER A 544 -59.73 -15.66 -4.53
C SER A 544 -58.33 -15.38 -3.99
N ASN A 545 -57.96 -14.10 -3.88
CA ASN A 545 -56.63 -13.67 -3.47
C ASN A 545 -56.55 -13.28 -1.98
N ALA A 546 -57.67 -13.31 -1.24
CA ALA A 546 -57.74 -12.85 0.14
C ALA A 546 -57.14 -13.88 1.12
N PRO A 547 -56.08 -13.53 1.88
CA PRO A 547 -55.43 -14.45 2.80
C PRO A 547 -56.35 -14.84 3.95
N GLY A 548 -56.31 -16.11 4.35
CA GLY A 548 -57.17 -16.69 5.38
C GLY A 548 -58.48 -17.32 4.88
N LEU A 549 -58.69 -17.40 3.55
CA LEU A 549 -59.82 -18.12 2.92
C LEU A 549 -59.40 -19.47 2.31
N GLU A 550 -58.15 -19.92 2.49
CA GLU A 550 -57.61 -21.16 1.92
C GLU A 550 -58.30 -22.42 2.46
N ALA A 551 -58.94 -22.31 3.63
CA ALA A 551 -59.73 -23.36 4.28
C ALA A 551 -61.25 -23.23 4.03
N ALA A 552 -61.71 -22.23 3.25
CA ALA A 552 -63.12 -22.06 2.93
C ALA A 552 -63.57 -23.03 1.83
N SER A 553 -64.80 -23.54 1.93
CA SER A 553 -65.39 -24.32 0.84
C SER A 553 -65.75 -23.42 -0.36
N GLN A 554 -65.76 -23.98 -1.57
CA GLN A 554 -66.16 -23.23 -2.78
C GLN A 554 -67.57 -22.64 -2.68
N GLN A 555 -68.48 -23.29 -1.95
CA GLN A 555 -69.82 -22.77 -1.70
C GLN A 555 -69.80 -21.53 -0.80
N GLN A 556 -68.91 -21.47 0.19
CA GLN A 556 -68.73 -20.30 1.05
C GLN A 556 -68.04 -19.15 0.31
N THR A 557 -67.03 -19.40 -0.52
CA THR A 557 -66.39 -18.33 -1.30
C THR A 557 -67.34 -17.77 -2.35
N GLN A 558 -68.18 -18.60 -2.99
CA GLN A 558 -69.27 -18.15 -3.86
C GLN A 558 -70.30 -17.30 -3.10
N GLN A 559 -70.78 -17.75 -1.93
CA GLN A 559 -71.71 -16.96 -1.11
C GLN A 559 -71.11 -15.63 -0.66
N LEU A 560 -69.81 -15.59 -0.31
CA LEU A 560 -69.10 -14.38 0.03
C LEU A 560 -69.01 -13.42 -1.18
N SER A 561 -68.63 -13.92 -2.36
CA SER A 561 -68.53 -13.07 -3.57
C SER A 561 -69.89 -12.53 -4.03
N THR A 562 -70.97 -13.31 -3.90
CA THR A 562 -72.34 -12.84 -4.16
C THR A 562 -72.68 -11.67 -3.24
N LEU A 563 -72.61 -11.86 -1.92
CA LEU A 563 -72.94 -10.82 -0.93
C LEU A 563 -72.10 -9.53 -1.12
N LEU A 564 -70.80 -9.66 -1.41
CA LEU A 564 -69.92 -8.52 -1.68
C LEU A 564 -70.23 -7.81 -2.99
N SER A 565 -70.70 -8.51 -4.03
CA SER A 565 -71.17 -7.90 -5.29
C SER A 565 -72.52 -7.21 -5.13
N GLU A 566 -73.40 -7.74 -4.27
CA GLU A 566 -74.68 -7.16 -3.86
C GLU A 566 -74.53 -5.95 -2.91
N GLY A 567 -73.29 -5.54 -2.59
CA GLY A 567 -73.01 -4.34 -1.79
C GLY A 567 -73.07 -4.54 -0.27
N ALA A 568 -73.03 -5.77 0.23
CA ALA A 568 -72.95 -6.03 1.68
C ALA A 568 -71.58 -5.63 2.26
N CYS A 569 -71.54 -5.16 3.51
CA CYS A 569 -70.29 -4.72 4.12
C CYS A 569 -69.32 -5.90 4.32
N ALA A 570 -68.03 -5.72 4.04
CA ALA A 570 -67.05 -6.82 4.13
C ALA A 570 -66.98 -7.53 5.50
N HIS A 571 -67.28 -6.82 6.58
CA HIS A 571 -67.35 -7.40 7.93
C HIS A 571 -68.66 -8.20 8.17
N GLU A 572 -69.78 -7.75 7.61
CA GLU A 572 -71.08 -8.43 7.70
C GLU A 572 -71.09 -9.69 6.81
N ALA A 573 -70.56 -9.60 5.60
CA ALA A 573 -70.46 -10.73 4.67
C ALA A 573 -69.56 -11.85 5.24
N LEU A 574 -68.38 -11.52 5.80
CA LEU A 574 -67.53 -12.50 6.49
C LEU A 574 -68.23 -13.10 7.72
N ALA A 575 -68.89 -12.28 8.54
CA ALA A 575 -69.61 -12.77 9.72
C ALA A 575 -70.78 -13.71 9.35
N SER A 576 -71.50 -13.40 8.26
CA SER A 576 -72.65 -14.19 7.79
C SER A 576 -72.26 -15.52 7.17
N VAL A 577 -71.08 -15.62 6.53
CA VAL A 577 -70.63 -16.84 5.83
C VAL A 577 -69.79 -17.77 6.72
N PHE A 578 -69.02 -17.20 7.66
CA PHE A 578 -68.05 -17.96 8.48
C PHE A 578 -68.35 -17.93 9.99
N GLY A 579 -69.34 -17.17 10.45
CA GLY A 579 -69.70 -17.03 11.87
C GLY A 579 -68.65 -16.33 12.75
N THR A 580 -67.43 -16.15 12.24
CA THR A 580 -66.31 -15.46 12.87
C THR A 580 -65.57 -14.66 11.80
N VAL A 581 -65.02 -13.50 12.15
CA VAL A 581 -64.39 -12.59 11.19
C VAL A 581 -62.87 -12.69 11.31
N ASN A 582 -62.21 -13.29 10.33
CA ASN A 582 -60.75 -13.25 10.24
C ASN A 582 -60.28 -11.81 9.98
N ARG A 583 -59.51 -11.25 10.93
CA ARG A 583 -59.05 -9.86 10.89
C ARG A 583 -58.09 -9.57 9.74
N GLN A 584 -57.30 -10.55 9.29
CA GLN A 584 -56.39 -10.38 8.15
C GLN A 584 -57.20 -10.29 6.85
N THR A 585 -58.11 -11.24 6.62
CA THR A 585 -59.03 -11.26 5.48
C THR A 585 -59.88 -9.98 5.43
N LEU A 586 -60.44 -9.52 6.57
CA LEU A 586 -61.22 -8.29 6.61
C LEU A 586 -60.39 -7.05 6.21
N LEU A 587 -59.15 -6.92 6.69
CA LEU A 587 -58.30 -5.79 6.34
C LEU A 587 -57.94 -5.79 4.84
N PHE A 588 -57.68 -6.96 4.27
CA PHE A 588 -57.44 -7.13 2.84
C PHE A 588 -58.66 -6.72 2.01
N LEU A 589 -59.85 -7.26 2.31
CA LEU A 589 -61.09 -6.92 1.59
C LEU A 589 -61.45 -5.43 1.71
N LEU A 590 -61.20 -4.79 2.86
CA LEU A 590 -61.42 -3.34 3.06
C LEU A 590 -60.38 -2.44 2.39
N GLN A 591 -59.19 -2.96 2.11
CA GLN A 591 -58.14 -2.26 1.36
C GLN A 591 -58.43 -2.30 -0.15
N ASP A 592 -58.80 -3.46 -0.67
CA ASP A 592 -58.85 -3.72 -2.12
C ASP A 592 -60.24 -3.44 -2.72
N LEU A 593 -61.33 -3.82 -2.04
CA LEU A 593 -62.70 -3.43 -2.44
C LEU A 593 -63.13 -2.07 -1.87
N GLY A 594 -62.30 -1.47 -1.00
CA GLY A 594 -62.61 -0.23 -0.30
C GLY A 594 -63.63 -0.39 0.85
N ARG A 595 -63.70 0.66 1.67
CA ARG A 595 -64.61 0.76 2.83
C ARG A 595 -66.09 0.74 2.40
N CYS A 596 -66.95 0.44 3.37
CA CYS A 596 -68.39 0.47 3.29
C CYS A 596 -68.88 1.50 4.33
#